data_AF-A0A2J4YLD2-F1
#
_entry.id   AF-A0A2J4YLD2-F1
#
_cell.length_a   1.000
_cell.length_b   1.000
_cell.length_c   1.000
_cell.angle_alpha   90.00
_cell.angle_beta   90.00
_cell.angle_gamma   90.00
#
_symmetry.space_group_name_H-M   'P 1'
#
loop_
_entity.id
_entity.type
_entity.pdbx_description
1 polymer ?
#
loop_
_entity_poly.entity_id
_entity_poly.type
_entity_poly.pdbx_seq_one_letter_code
_entity_poly.pdbx_strand_id
1 'polypeptide(L)'
;FGTGNKEHQQIIEQTEAFLNAYGMSRFAPFPYDPSSLPISNMAGYRQKGGHDADPMVFYTFPAAFEGEIARGFNARQFAEVLKKAGMLTPPTSGRGFQRKSPRIDGRQIRVYVLQYLPDDDQPE
;
A
#
# COMPACT_ATOMS: atom_id res chain seq x y z
N PHE A 1 25.31 17.26 6.09
CA PHE A 1 24.47 16.14 6.57
C PHE A 1 23.04 16.41 6.14
N GLY A 2 22.54 15.77 5.07
CA GLY A 2 21.23 16.09 4.48
C GLY A 2 20.66 15.01 3.55
N THR A 3 21.19 13.78 3.63
CA THR A 3 20.82 12.67 2.73
C THR A 3 19.60 11.89 3.22
N GLY A 4 19.41 11.73 4.54
CA GLY A 4 18.29 10.95 5.08
C GLY A 4 16.90 11.52 4.75
N ASN A 5 16.76 12.86 4.68
CA ASN A 5 15.48 13.48 4.35
C ASN A 5 15.13 13.28 2.86
N LYS A 6 16.12 13.34 1.98
CA LYS A 6 15.93 13.12 0.54
C LYS A 6 15.55 11.68 0.24
N GLU A 7 16.18 10.71 0.90
CA GLU A 7 15.85 9.29 0.73
C GLU A 7 14.41 9.01 1.19
N HIS A 8 13.99 9.57 2.33
CA HIS A 8 12.62 9.41 2.82
C HIS A 8 11.59 10.00 1.84
N GLN A 9 11.85 11.19 1.31
CA GLN A 9 10.98 11.82 0.30
C GLN A 9 10.87 10.96 -0.96
N GLN A 10 11.98 10.43 -1.47
CA GLN A 10 11.97 9.53 -2.63
C GLN A 10 11.12 8.28 -2.40
N ILE A 11 11.14 7.70 -1.20
CA ILE A 11 10.34 6.52 -0.85
C ILE A 11 8.85 6.82 -0.87
N ILE A 12 8.45 7.99 -0.34
CA ILE A 12 7.07 8.47 -0.37
C ILE A 12 6.64 8.71 -1.82
N GLU A 13 7.40 9.51 -2.57
CA GLU A 13 7.12 9.85 -3.97
C GLU A 13 7.02 8.61 -4.86
N GLN A 14 7.91 7.63 -4.69
CA GLN A 14 7.90 6.40 -5.47
C GLN A 14 6.67 5.53 -5.16
N THR A 15 6.22 5.52 -3.90
CA THR A 15 5.00 4.81 -3.51
C THR A 15 3.76 5.49 -4.07
N GLU A 16 3.66 6.82 -3.94
CA GLU A 16 2.55 7.59 -4.51
C GLU A 16 2.50 7.49 -6.02
N ALA A 17 3.64 7.58 -6.70
CA ALA A 17 3.72 7.42 -8.15
C ALA A 17 3.15 6.07 -8.61
N PHE A 18 3.46 4.99 -7.89
CA PHE A 18 2.91 3.67 -8.20
C PHE A 18 1.40 3.61 -7.95
N LEU A 19 0.92 4.13 -6.82
CA LEU A 19 -0.51 4.13 -6.49
C LEU A 19 -1.31 5.01 -7.46
N ASN A 20 -0.78 6.16 -7.88
CA ASN A 20 -1.41 7.03 -8.87
C ASN A 20 -1.45 6.39 -10.27
N ALA A 21 -0.37 5.73 -10.70
CA ALA A 21 -0.33 5.08 -12.01
C ALA A 21 -1.18 3.81 -12.07
N TYR A 22 -1.22 3.04 -10.99
CA TYR A 22 -1.71 1.65 -11.01
C TYR A 22 -2.80 1.33 -10.01
N GLY A 23 -3.12 2.24 -9.09
CA GLY A 23 -4.11 2.05 -8.03
C GLY A 23 -5.48 1.64 -8.54
N MET A 24 -5.89 2.14 -9.72
CA MET A 24 -7.19 1.81 -10.32
C MET A 24 -7.16 0.60 -11.25
N SER A 25 -6.00 0.28 -11.84
CA SER A 25 -5.87 -0.69 -12.94
C SER A 25 -5.28 -2.04 -12.51
N ARG A 26 -4.41 -2.06 -11.50
CA ARG A 26 -3.72 -3.27 -11.01
C ARG A 26 -4.21 -3.74 -9.64
N PHE A 27 -5.09 -2.99 -9.00
CA PHE A 27 -5.72 -3.38 -7.74
C PHE A 27 -7.21 -3.66 -7.93
N ALA A 28 -7.59 -4.92 -7.71
CA ALA A 28 -8.98 -5.34 -7.78
C ALA A 28 -9.80 -4.66 -6.69
N PRO A 29 -10.99 -4.11 -6.99
CA PRO A 29 -11.90 -3.67 -5.95
C PRO A 29 -12.27 -4.85 -5.04
N PHE A 30 -12.41 -4.60 -3.75
CA PHE A 30 -12.90 -5.55 -2.76
C PHE A 30 -14.26 -5.08 -2.20
N PRO A 31 -15.33 -5.90 -2.26
CA PRO A 31 -15.37 -7.26 -2.81
C PRO A 31 -15.13 -7.30 -4.32
N TYR A 32 -14.44 -8.35 -4.79
CA TYR A 32 -14.18 -8.55 -6.21
C TYR A 32 -15.45 -9.07 -6.89
N ASP A 33 -15.85 -8.43 -7.99
CA ASP A 33 -16.97 -8.90 -8.81
C ASP A 33 -16.44 -9.92 -9.82
N PRO A 34 -16.87 -11.19 -9.76
CA PRO A 34 -16.43 -12.22 -10.70
C PRO A 34 -16.78 -11.94 -12.17
N SER A 35 -17.71 -11.03 -12.43
CA SER A 35 -18.07 -10.58 -13.78
C SER A 35 -17.12 -9.51 -14.34
N SER A 36 -16.26 -8.95 -13.49
CA SER A 36 -15.22 -8.00 -13.91
C SER A 36 -14.18 -8.70 -14.79
N LEU A 37 -13.71 -8.00 -15.83
CA LEU A 37 -12.61 -8.47 -16.66
C LEU A 37 -11.37 -8.77 -15.79
N PRO A 38 -10.53 -9.75 -16.19
CA PRO A 38 -9.31 -10.08 -15.46
C PRO A 38 -8.37 -8.88 -15.44
N ILE A 39 -7.79 -8.62 -14.26
CA ILE A 39 -6.81 -7.55 -14.07
C ILE A 39 -5.43 -8.05 -14.48
N SER A 40 -4.84 -7.39 -15.49
CA SER A 40 -3.48 -7.67 -15.94
C SER A 40 -2.45 -7.24 -14.89
N ASN A 41 -1.42 -8.06 -14.67
CA ASN A 41 -0.31 -7.79 -13.74
C ASN A 41 -0.78 -7.34 -12.34
N MET A 42 -1.80 -8.02 -11.81
CA MET A 42 -2.43 -7.67 -10.56
C MET A 42 -1.42 -7.48 -9.42
N ALA A 43 -1.46 -6.30 -8.79
CA ALA A 43 -0.59 -5.89 -7.70
C ALA A 43 -1.23 -6.09 -6.32
N GLY A 44 -2.56 -6.28 -6.27
CA GLY A 44 -3.27 -6.48 -5.01
C GLY A 44 -4.76 -6.21 -5.10
N TYR A 45 -5.34 -5.86 -3.96
CA TYR A 45 -6.74 -5.47 -3.83
C TYR A 45 -6.85 -4.07 -3.24
N ARG A 46 -7.95 -3.38 -3.52
CA ARG A 46 -8.25 -2.07 -2.95
C ARG A 46 -9.63 -2.03 -2.33
N GLN A 47 -9.75 -1.20 -1.31
CA GLN A 47 -11.00 -1.00 -0.59
C GLN A 47 -11.11 0.49 -0.25
N LYS A 48 -12.20 1.13 -0.68
CA LYS A 48 -12.63 2.41 -0.10
C LYS A 48 -13.39 2.08 1.18
N GLY A 49 -13.17 2.84 2.26
CA GLY A 49 -13.97 2.68 3.46
C GLY A 49 -15.45 3.05 3.23
N GLY A 50 -16.24 2.89 4.29
CA GLY A 50 -17.69 3.12 4.23
C GLY A 50 -18.09 4.59 4.19
N HIS A 51 -17.21 5.48 4.65
CA HIS A 51 -17.39 6.93 4.64
C HIS A 51 -16.57 7.59 3.54
N ASP A 52 -17.03 8.71 3.00
CA ASP A 52 -16.32 9.41 1.93
C ASP A 52 -14.94 9.94 2.34
N ALA A 53 -14.75 10.21 3.63
CA ALA A 53 -13.48 10.61 4.21
C ALA A 53 -12.53 9.43 4.48
N ASP A 54 -12.98 8.18 4.34
CA ASP A 54 -12.12 7.03 4.60
C ASP A 54 -11.05 6.91 3.50
N PRO A 55 -9.78 6.71 3.87
CA PRO A 55 -8.71 6.59 2.89
C PRO A 55 -8.90 5.34 2.03
N MET A 56 -8.46 5.43 0.78
CA MET A 56 -8.33 4.25 -0.07
C MET A 56 -7.21 3.36 0.48
N VAL A 57 -7.56 2.11 0.81
CA VAL A 57 -6.62 1.11 1.32
C VAL A 57 -6.23 0.14 0.21
N PHE A 58 -4.94 -0.11 0.08
CA PHE A 58 -4.36 -1.01 -0.91
C PHE A 58 -3.69 -2.21 -0.23
N TYR A 59 -4.32 -3.38 -0.33
CA TYR A 59 -3.76 -4.67 0.07
C TYR A 59 -2.81 -5.18 -1.01
N THR A 60 -1.54 -4.77 -0.90
CA THR A 60 -0.49 -4.97 -1.91
C THR A 60 0.23 -6.29 -1.72
N PHE A 61 0.39 -7.06 -2.79
CA PHE A 61 1.13 -8.32 -2.77
C PHE A 61 2.63 -8.09 -2.53
N PRO A 62 3.31 -9.00 -1.81
CA PRO A 62 4.74 -8.87 -1.56
C PRO A 62 5.58 -8.72 -2.83
N ALA A 63 5.25 -9.45 -3.90
CA ALA A 63 5.98 -9.37 -5.17
C ALA A 63 5.91 -7.97 -5.81
N ALA A 64 4.73 -7.34 -5.81
CA ALA A 64 4.56 -5.98 -6.31
C ALA A 64 5.26 -4.96 -5.39
N PHE A 65 5.10 -5.11 -4.07
CA PHE A 65 5.74 -4.21 -3.12
C PHE A 65 7.26 -4.26 -3.20
N GLU A 66 7.87 -5.44 -3.08
CA GLU A 66 9.31 -5.61 -3.00
C GLU A 66 10.01 -5.49 -4.36
N GLY A 67 9.35 -5.96 -5.43
CA GLY A 67 9.92 -6.00 -6.78
C GLY A 67 9.68 -4.74 -7.62
N GLU A 68 8.62 -3.98 -7.32
CA GLU A 68 8.23 -2.82 -8.14
C GLU A 68 8.22 -1.52 -7.32
N ILE A 69 7.46 -1.49 -6.21
CA ILE A 69 7.30 -0.26 -5.41
C ILE A 69 8.59 0.10 -4.69
N ALA A 70 9.20 -0.85 -3.98
CA ALA A 70 10.44 -0.67 -3.23
C ALA A 70 11.69 -0.92 -4.09
N ARG A 71 11.54 -0.99 -5.42
CA ARG A 71 12.64 -1.30 -6.34
C ARG A 71 13.77 -0.29 -6.18
N GLY A 72 14.99 -0.81 -5.99
CA GLY A 72 16.19 0.01 -5.75
C GLY A 72 16.45 0.32 -4.27
N PHE A 73 15.57 -0.09 -3.36
CA PHE A 73 15.70 0.11 -1.92
C PHE A 73 15.73 -1.22 -1.16
N ASN A 74 16.19 -1.18 0.09
CA ASN A 74 15.95 -2.28 1.01
C ASN A 74 14.47 -2.28 1.44
N ALA A 75 13.71 -3.32 1.08
CA ALA A 75 12.27 -3.38 1.34
C ALA A 75 11.89 -3.21 2.82
N ARG A 76 12.75 -3.62 3.76
CA ARG A 76 12.50 -3.46 5.20
C ARG A 76 12.63 -2.00 5.64
N GLN A 77 13.67 -1.31 5.17
CA GLN A 77 13.87 0.12 5.43
C GLN A 77 12.78 0.95 4.75
N PHE A 78 12.44 0.61 3.50
CA PHE A 78 11.36 1.23 2.74
C PHE A 78 10.02 1.15 3.48
N ALA A 79 9.66 -0.05 3.96
CA ALA A 79 8.45 -0.26 4.74
C ALA A 79 8.46 0.50 6.07
N GLU A 80 9.61 0.64 6.73
CA GLU A 80 9.71 1.42 7.98
C GLU A 80 9.53 2.92 7.74
N VAL A 81 10.04 3.45 6.62
CA VAL A 81 9.82 4.85 6.23
C VAL A 81 8.33 5.10 5.95
N LEU A 82 7.69 4.24 5.14
CA LEU A 82 6.25 4.37 4.85
C LEU A 82 5.39 4.25 6.11
N LYS A 83 5.75 3.35 7.02
CA LYS A 83 5.07 3.22 8.32
C LYS A 83 5.16 4.51 9.13
N LYS A 84 6.34 5.15 9.17
CA LYS A 84 6.54 6.42 9.87
C LYS A 84 5.78 7.57 9.22
N ALA A 85 5.63 7.54 7.90
CA ALA A 85 4.86 8.50 7.12
C ALA A 85 3.34 8.26 7.16
N GLY A 86 2.85 7.21 7.85
CA GLY A 86 1.43 6.86 7.87
C GLY A 86 0.90 6.20 6.59
N MET A 87 1.76 5.96 5.59
CA MET A 87 1.40 5.31 4.33
C MET A 87 1.34 3.79 4.40
N LEU A 88 1.88 3.17 5.45
CA LEU A 88 1.85 1.72 5.65
C LEU A 88 1.25 1.38 7.01
N THR A 89 0.21 0.53 7.02
CA THR A 89 -0.39 0.01 8.25
C THR A 89 0.29 -1.30 8.67
N PRO A 90 1.03 -1.34 9.79
CA PRO A 90 1.69 -2.55 10.27
C PRO A 90 0.67 -3.58 10.80
N PRO A 91 1.07 -4.86 10.96
CA PRO A 91 0.24 -5.85 11.64
C PRO A 91 0.05 -5.49 13.12
N THR A 92 -1.11 -5.84 13.69
CA THR A 92 -1.43 -5.66 15.12
C THR A 92 -0.44 -6.36 16.06
N SER A 93 0.25 -7.41 15.58
CA SER A 93 1.29 -8.10 16.35
C SER A 93 2.56 -7.28 16.61
N GLY A 94 2.72 -6.13 15.93
CA GLY A 94 3.94 -5.31 15.99
C GLY A 94 5.18 -5.93 15.33
N ARG A 95 5.06 -7.12 14.73
CA ARG A 95 6.17 -7.85 14.10
C ARG A 95 6.08 -7.79 12.58
N GLY A 96 7.09 -7.20 11.96
CA GLY A 96 7.18 -7.07 10.49
C GLY A 96 6.20 -6.04 9.93
N PHE A 97 5.99 -6.11 8.61
CA PHE A 97 5.24 -5.09 7.85
C PHE A 97 4.06 -5.67 7.08
N GLN A 98 3.95 -6.99 7.04
CA GLN A 98 2.88 -7.69 6.34
C GLN A 98 1.79 -8.13 7.32
N ARG A 99 0.53 -8.04 6.91
CA ARG A 99 -0.61 -8.59 7.66
C ARG A 99 -1.46 -9.49 6.76
N LYS A 100 -2.34 -10.28 7.39
CA LYS A 100 -3.35 -11.03 6.63
C LYS A 100 -4.35 -10.06 6.02
N SER A 101 -4.66 -10.25 4.75
CA SER A 101 -5.76 -9.58 4.07
C SER A 101 -7.11 -9.92 4.72
N PRO A 102 -8.16 -9.12 4.47
CA PRO A 102 -9.53 -9.60 4.55
C PRO A 102 -9.69 -10.92 3.79
N ARG A 103 -10.74 -11.69 4.12
CA ARG A 103 -11.05 -12.89 3.35
C ARG A 103 -11.46 -12.47 1.95
N ILE A 104 -10.65 -12.84 0.98
CA ILE A 104 -10.88 -12.60 -0.44
C ILE A 104 -11.06 -13.99 -1.06
N ASP A 105 -12.26 -14.25 -1.57
CA ASP A 105 -12.65 -15.56 -2.13
C ASP A 105 -12.34 -16.74 -1.17
N GLY A 106 -12.62 -16.53 0.12
CA GLY A 106 -12.38 -17.52 1.17
C GLY A 106 -10.91 -17.68 1.58
N ARG A 107 -9.97 -16.95 0.96
CA ARG A 107 -8.53 -17.01 1.26
C ARG A 107 -8.06 -15.77 2.00
N GLN A 108 -7.04 -15.95 2.84
CA GLN A 108 -6.28 -14.84 3.42
C GLN A 108 -4.82 -14.98 3.00
N ILE A 109 -4.26 -13.89 2.50
CA ILE A 109 -2.88 -13.83 2.02
C ILE A 109 -2.12 -12.76 2.80
N ARG A 110 -0.80 -12.91 2.86
CA ARG A 110 0.07 -11.89 3.48
C ARG A 110 0.27 -10.74 2.48
N VAL A 111 0.00 -9.54 2.94
CA VAL A 111 0.04 -8.31 2.13
C VAL A 111 0.67 -7.17 2.91
N TYR A 112 1.25 -6.23 2.18
CA TYR A 112 1.54 -4.88 2.68
C TYR A 112 0.25 -4.07 2.56
N VAL A 113 -0.11 -3.33 3.60
CA VAL A 113 -1.31 -2.49 3.58
C VAL A 113 -0.87 -1.05 3.43
N LEU A 114 -1.10 -0.51 2.22
CA LEU A 114 -0.70 0.83 1.84
C LEU A 114 -1.92 1.75 1.76
N GLN A 115 -1.67 3.04 1.91
CA GLN A 115 -2.60 4.12 1.65
C GLN A 115 -1.82 5.30 1.07
N TYR A 116 -2.53 6.29 0.55
CA TYR A 116 -1.91 7.57 0.22
C TYR A 116 -1.30 8.23 1.45
N LEU A 117 -0.38 9.17 1.23
CA LEU A 117 0.11 10.01 2.30
C LEU A 117 -1.12 10.65 2.97
N PRO A 118 -1.30 10.48 4.30
CA PRO A 118 -2.38 11.17 4.98
C PRO A 118 -2.18 12.67 4.78
N ASP A 119 -3.25 13.39 4.45
CA ASP A 119 -3.23 14.85 4.54
C ASP A 119 -2.86 15.18 5.99
N ASP A 120 -1.77 15.93 6.19
CA ASP A 120 -1.48 16.51 7.51
C ASP A 120 -2.71 17.38 7.83
N ASP A 121 -3.60 16.87 8.68
CA ASP A 121 -4.49 17.69 9.49
C ASP A 121 -3.54 18.58 10.31
N GLN A 122 -3.15 19.71 9.73
CA GLN A 122 -2.55 20.80 10.49
C GLN A 122 -3.58 21.07 11.59
N PRO A 123 -3.23 20.90 12.88
CA PRO A 123 -4.12 21.34 13.93
C PRO A 123 -4.35 22.84 13.72
N GLU A 124 -5.59 23.20 13.40
CA GLU A 124 -6.07 24.58 13.36
C GLU A 124 -5.83 25.28 14.72
#